data_AF-A0A2E4LJB3-F1
#
_entry.id   AF-A0A2E4LJB3-F1
#
_cell.length_a   1.000
_cell.length_b   1.000
_cell.length_c   1.000
_cell.angle_alpha   90.00
_cell.angle_beta   90.00
_cell.angle_gamma   90.00
#
_symmetry.space_group_name_H-M   'P 1'
#
loop_
_entity.id
_entity.type
_entity.pdbx_description
1 polymer ?
#
loop_
_entity_poly.entity_id
_entity_poly.type
_entity_poly.pdbx_seq_one_letter_code
_entity_poly.pdbx_strand_id
1 'polypeptide(L)'
;MNDEQLLRFSRQIMLPQMDVAGQQNLMNSSVLIIGMGGLGCPASMYLAAAGIGHITLADDDVVEVTNLQRQIAHSHSALGQSKVKSAKSVLLGLNKDVEVTIVQERLRGVWEAAGRWRI
;
A
#
# COMPACT_ATOMS: atom_id res chain seq x y z
N MET A 1 19.14 1.42 -6.92
CA MET A 1 19.15 1.58 -5.45
C MET A 1 20.33 2.44 -5.00
N ASN A 2 20.14 3.29 -4.00
CA ASN A 2 21.22 3.98 -3.28
C ASN A 2 21.63 3.21 -2.01
N ASP A 3 22.67 3.67 -1.30
CA ASP A 3 23.19 3.00 -0.09
C ASP A 3 22.15 2.87 1.04
N GLU A 4 21.28 3.86 1.23
CA GLU A 4 20.21 3.81 2.23
C GLU A 4 19.20 2.70 1.91
N GLN A 5 18.86 2.54 0.63
CA GLN A 5 17.95 1.50 0.14
C GLN A 5 18.59 0.10 0.24
N LEU A 6 19.88 -0.03 -0.09
CA LEU A 6 20.61 -1.29 0.08
C LEU A 6 20.63 -1.73 1.55
N LEU A 7 20.86 -0.79 2.48
CA LEU A 7 20.81 -1.07 3.92
C LEU A 7 19.41 -1.48 4.38
N ARG A 8 18.38 -0.73 3.99
CA ARG A 8 16.97 -0.98 4.34
C ARG A 8 16.51 -2.38 3.90
N PHE A 9 16.81 -2.75 2.65
CA PHE A 9 16.34 -4.00 2.04
C PHE A 9 17.34 -5.15 2.16
N SER A 10 18.46 -4.96 2.88
CA SER A 10 19.53 -5.96 3.04
C SER A 10 19.04 -7.37 3.36
N ARG A 11 18.08 -7.51 4.29
CA ARG A 11 17.49 -8.81 4.66
C ARG A 11 16.69 -9.47 3.54
N GLN A 12 16.02 -8.68 2.70
CA GLN A 12 15.27 -9.18 1.55
C GLN A 12 16.24 -9.59 0.43
N ILE A 13 17.23 -8.74 0.14
CA ILE A 13 18.27 -8.97 -0.86
C ILE A 13 19.09 -10.23 -0.56
N MET A 14 19.36 -10.55 0.71
CA MET A 14 20.08 -11.78 1.08
C MET A 14 19.36 -13.08 0.70
N LEU A 15 18.07 -13.04 0.37
CA LEU A 15 17.33 -14.22 -0.09
C LEU A 15 17.71 -14.53 -1.55
N PRO A 16 18.16 -15.75 -1.89
CA PRO A 16 18.62 -16.08 -3.24
C PRO A 16 17.60 -15.83 -4.35
N GLN A 17 16.30 -15.95 -4.05
CA GLN A 17 15.21 -15.74 -5.00
C GLN A 17 14.88 -14.25 -5.21
N MET A 18 15.34 -13.39 -4.31
CA MET A 18 15.16 -11.94 -4.42
C MET A 18 16.41 -11.33 -5.04
N ASP A 19 17.55 -11.41 -4.35
CA ASP A 19 18.79 -10.70 -4.69
C ASP A 19 18.55 -9.20 -5.00
N VAL A 20 19.56 -8.49 -5.48
CA VAL A 20 19.48 -7.09 -5.89
C VAL A 20 18.45 -6.89 -7.01
N ALA A 21 18.39 -7.84 -7.96
CA ALA A 21 17.51 -7.75 -9.13
C ALA A 21 16.03 -7.83 -8.75
N GLY A 22 15.65 -8.76 -7.87
CA GLY A 22 14.27 -8.90 -7.38
C GLY A 22 13.83 -7.70 -6.58
N GLN A 23 14.71 -7.14 -5.73
CA GLN A 23 14.41 -5.90 -5.02
C GLN A 23 14.18 -4.73 -5.98
N GLN A 24 15.02 -4.61 -7.01
CA GLN A 24 14.85 -3.57 -8.03
C GLN A 24 13.55 -3.74 -8.82
N ASN A 25 13.09 -4.98 -9.05
CA ASN A 25 11.78 -5.25 -9.67
C ASN A 25 10.63 -4.78 -8.77
N LEU A 26 10.69 -5.00 -7.45
CA LEU A 26 9.68 -4.48 -6.51
C LEU A 26 9.63 -2.95 -6.55
N MET A 27 10.80 -2.30 -6.52
CA MET A 27 10.90 -0.84 -6.59
C MET A 27 10.40 -0.26 -7.92
N ASN A 28 10.40 -1.04 -8.99
CA ASN A 28 9.87 -0.61 -10.30
C ASN A 28 8.38 -0.98 -10.48
N SER A 29 7.79 -1.69 -9.53
CA SER A 29 6.41 -2.16 -9.61
C SER A 29 5.41 -1.13 -9.07
N SER A 30 4.19 -1.19 -9.61
CA SER A 30 3.04 -0.42 -9.14
C SER A 30 1.93 -1.38 -8.69
N VAL A 31 1.25 -1.04 -7.58
CA VAL A 31 0.13 -1.83 -7.05
C VAL A 31 -1.07 -0.92 -6.78
N LEU A 32 -2.26 -1.36 -7.19
CA LEU A 32 -3.54 -0.78 -6.79
C LEU A 32 -4.16 -1.62 -5.67
N ILE A 33 -4.51 -0.99 -4.56
CA ILE A 33 -5.22 -1.60 -3.44
C ILE A 33 -6.60 -0.97 -3.33
N ILE A 34 -7.63 -1.79 -3.50
CA ILE A 34 -9.04 -1.38 -3.41
C ILE A 34 -9.57 -1.80 -2.04
N GLY A 35 -9.89 -0.81 -1.22
CA GLY A 35 -10.32 -0.95 0.16
C GLY A 35 -9.16 -0.91 1.15
N MET A 36 -9.18 0.07 2.04
CA MET A 36 -8.29 0.23 3.20
C MET A 36 -8.94 -0.31 4.48
N GLY A 37 -9.59 -1.47 4.37
CA GLY A 37 -10.19 -2.20 5.47
C GLY A 37 -9.24 -3.19 6.14
N GLY A 38 -9.80 -4.23 6.77
CA GLY A 38 -9.02 -5.23 7.52
C GLY A 38 -8.05 -6.06 6.67
N LEU A 39 -8.22 -6.09 5.33
CA LEU A 39 -7.31 -6.77 4.40
C LEU A 39 -6.32 -5.80 3.75
N GLY A 40 -6.80 -4.65 3.28
CA GLY A 40 -5.94 -3.63 2.64
C GLY A 40 -4.92 -3.03 3.60
N CYS A 41 -5.27 -2.87 4.89
CA CYS A 41 -4.35 -2.38 5.92
C CYS A 41 -3.06 -3.23 5.99
N PRO A 42 -3.10 -4.52 6.36
CA PRO A 42 -1.87 -5.33 6.44
C PRO A 42 -1.19 -5.47 5.08
N ALA A 43 -1.94 -5.66 3.99
CA ALA A 43 -1.35 -5.81 2.66
C ALA A 43 -0.53 -4.59 2.24
N SER A 44 -1.11 -3.39 2.35
CA SER A 44 -0.43 -2.14 1.99
C SER A 44 0.82 -1.88 2.83
N MET A 45 0.76 -2.16 4.13
CA MET A 45 1.90 -1.98 5.04
C MET A 45 3.07 -2.89 4.66
N TYR A 46 2.80 -4.18 4.39
CA TYR A 46 3.85 -5.10 3.97
C TYR A 46 4.41 -4.75 2.59
N LEU A 47 3.58 -4.33 1.63
CA LEU A 47 4.04 -3.92 0.30
C LEU A 47 4.91 -2.66 0.36
N ALA A 48 4.54 -1.66 1.17
CA ALA A 48 5.36 -0.47 1.38
C ALA A 48 6.70 -0.83 2.05
N ALA A 49 6.69 -1.69 3.07
CA ALA A 49 7.91 -2.16 3.74
C ALA A 49 8.79 -3.04 2.84
N ALA A 50 8.19 -3.79 1.91
CA ALA A 50 8.90 -4.57 0.89
C ALA A 50 9.54 -3.70 -0.20
N GLY A 51 9.20 -2.41 -0.25
CA GLY A 51 9.79 -1.49 -1.21
C GLY A 51 9.13 -1.52 -2.58
N ILE A 52 7.81 -1.79 -2.65
CA ILE A 52 7.04 -1.46 -3.86
C ILE A 52 7.24 0.03 -4.19
N GLY A 53 7.53 0.33 -5.46
CA GLY A 53 7.82 1.70 -5.90
C GLY A 53 6.62 2.63 -5.78
N HIS A 54 5.46 2.14 -6.24
CA HIS A 54 4.24 2.94 -6.25
C HIS A 54 3.03 2.17 -5.76
N ILE A 55 2.30 2.75 -4.81
CA ILE A 55 1.06 2.18 -4.26
C ILE A 55 -0.07 3.19 -4.47
N THR A 56 -1.10 2.78 -5.20
CA THR A 56 -2.37 3.50 -5.29
C THR A 56 -3.37 2.90 -4.31
N LEU A 57 -3.94 3.73 -3.43
CA LEU A 57 -4.95 3.34 -2.46
C LEU A 57 -6.31 3.90 -2.88
N ALA A 58 -7.32 3.05 -3.00
CA ALA A 58 -8.69 3.46 -3.31
C ALA A 58 -9.66 3.04 -2.21
N ASP A 59 -10.30 4.00 -1.55
CA ASP A 59 -11.32 3.76 -0.52
C ASP A 59 -12.12 5.07 -0.28
N ASP A 60 -13.46 4.97 -0.17
CA ASP A 60 -14.37 6.09 0.01
C ASP A 60 -14.79 6.35 1.47
N ASP A 61 -14.38 5.49 2.41
CA ASP A 61 -14.77 5.57 3.81
C ASP A 61 -13.83 6.49 4.64
N VAL A 62 -14.28 6.73 5.87
CA VAL A 62 -13.51 7.38 6.94
C VAL A 62 -13.15 6.39 8.05
N VAL A 63 -12.17 6.74 8.88
CA VAL A 63 -11.74 5.92 10.03
C VAL A 63 -12.77 6.01 11.16
N GLU A 64 -13.20 4.85 11.64
CA GLU A 64 -14.17 4.71 12.73
C GLU A 64 -13.62 3.83 13.86
N VAL A 65 -14.05 4.11 15.10
CA VAL A 65 -13.55 3.40 16.30
C VAL A 65 -13.87 1.90 16.27
N THR A 66 -15.04 1.52 15.75
CA THR A 66 -15.49 0.12 15.63
C THR A 66 -14.62 -0.70 14.67
N ASN A 67 -13.85 -0.02 13.82
CA ASN A 67 -13.04 -0.62 12.77
C ASN A 67 -11.57 -0.83 13.20
N LEU A 68 -11.12 -0.13 14.25
CA LEU A 68 -9.72 -0.13 14.71
C LEU A 68 -9.21 -1.50 15.19
N GLN A 69 -10.10 -2.42 15.58
CA GLN A 69 -9.70 -3.77 16.01
C GLN A 69 -9.00 -4.61 14.91
N ARG A 70 -9.20 -4.27 13.62
CA ARG A 70 -8.62 -4.99 12.46
C ARG A 70 -7.97 -4.08 11.44
N GLN A 71 -8.28 -2.79 11.44
CA GLN A 71 -7.74 -1.84 10.48
C GLN A 71 -6.47 -1.20 11.04
N ILE A 72 -5.41 -2.01 11.11
CA ILE A 72 -4.16 -1.70 11.82
C ILE A 72 -3.34 -0.56 11.19
N ALA A 73 -3.67 -0.10 9.98
CA ALA A 73 -3.08 1.10 9.39
C ALA A 73 -3.72 2.40 9.89
N HIS A 74 -4.67 2.31 10.82
CA HIS A 74 -5.38 3.44 11.41
C HIS A 74 -5.22 3.46 12.92
N SER A 75 -5.43 4.64 13.52
CA SER A 75 -5.32 4.83 14.97
C SER A 75 -6.38 5.80 15.48
N HIS A 76 -6.49 5.95 16.81
CA HIS A 76 -7.38 6.93 17.44
C HIS A 76 -7.17 8.36 16.93
N SER A 77 -5.93 8.74 16.62
CA SER A 77 -5.62 10.07 16.09
C SER A 77 -6.19 10.35 14.69
N ALA A 78 -6.58 9.30 13.97
CA ALA A 78 -7.09 9.38 12.61
C ALA A 78 -8.62 9.30 12.52
N LEU A 79 -9.35 9.19 13.65
CA LEU A 79 -10.82 9.10 13.65
C LEU A 79 -11.45 10.27 12.86
N GLY A 80 -12.41 9.95 11.99
CA GLY A 80 -13.06 10.92 11.11
C GLY A 80 -12.23 11.35 9.88
N GLN A 81 -10.96 10.96 9.79
CA GLN A 81 -10.17 11.18 8.58
C GLN A 81 -10.50 10.14 7.52
N SER A 82 -10.33 10.49 6.25
CA SER A 82 -10.39 9.52 5.15
C SER A 82 -9.40 8.37 5.37
N LYS A 83 -9.85 7.12 5.14
CA LYS A 83 -9.00 5.94 5.27
C LYS A 83 -7.77 6.01 4.37
N VAL A 84 -7.92 6.41 3.10
CA VAL A 84 -6.77 6.53 2.18
C VAL A 84 -5.76 7.58 2.63
N LYS A 85 -6.21 8.70 3.24
CA LYS A 85 -5.30 9.72 3.79
C LYS A 85 -4.56 9.22 5.02
N SER A 86 -5.28 8.58 5.96
CA SER A 86 -4.68 7.98 7.15
C SER A 86 -3.66 6.92 6.77
N ALA A 87 -4.02 6.00 5.87
CA ALA A 87 -3.13 4.96 5.38
C ALA A 87 -1.89 5.54 4.69
N LYS A 88 -2.04 6.53 3.80
CA LYS A 88 -0.90 7.19 3.14
C LYS A 88 0.12 7.71 4.15
N SER A 89 -0.33 8.40 5.20
CA SER A 89 0.58 8.88 6.25
C SER A 89 1.33 7.74 6.95
N VAL A 90 0.66 6.62 7.22
CA VAL A 90 1.30 5.43 7.82
C VAL A 90 2.32 4.80 6.87
N LEU A 91 1.99 4.63 5.59
CA LEU A 91 2.91 4.03 4.61
C LEU A 91 4.16 4.88 4.42
N LEU A 92 4.01 6.20 4.31
CA LEU A 92 5.16 7.12 4.20
C LEU A 92 6.00 7.16 5.49
N GLY A 93 5.38 6.98 6.65
CA GLY A 93 6.10 6.82 7.92
C GLY A 93 6.91 5.53 8.01
N LEU A 94 6.44 4.46 7.36
CA LEU A 94 7.13 3.15 7.32
C LEU A 94 8.27 3.14 6.29
N ASN A 95 8.01 3.67 5.10
CA ASN A 95 8.98 3.80 4.03
C ASN A 95 8.78 5.13 3.31
N LYS A 96 9.69 6.08 3.52
CA LYS A 96 9.62 7.41 2.88
C LYS A 96 9.84 7.37 1.36
N ASP A 97 10.42 6.29 0.84
CA ASP A 97 10.81 6.17 -0.56
C ASP A 97 9.68 5.61 -1.45
N VAL A 98 8.58 5.12 -0.88
CA VAL A 98 7.42 4.68 -1.68
C VAL A 98 6.58 5.87 -2.13
N GLU A 99 6.21 5.90 -3.40
CA GLU A 99 5.21 6.83 -3.90
C GLU A 99 3.81 6.32 -3.54
N VAL A 100 2.97 7.19 -2.96
CA VAL A 100 1.60 6.83 -2.59
C VAL A 100 0.59 7.79 -3.21
N THR A 101 -0.25 7.25 -4.10
CA THR A 101 -1.40 7.95 -4.68
C THR A 101 -2.67 7.53 -3.97
N ILE A 102 -3.58 8.48 -3.75
CA ILE A 102 -4.87 8.21 -3.10
C ILE A 102 -6.02 8.49 -4.08
N VAL A 103 -7.00 7.62 -4.08
CA VAL A 103 -8.28 7.76 -4.78
C VAL A 103 -9.35 7.68 -3.72
N GLN A 104 -9.86 8.83 -3.29
CA GLN A 104 -10.89 8.91 -2.25
C GLN A 104 -12.29 8.74 -2.84
N GLU A 105 -12.47 7.68 -3.62
CA GLU A 105 -13.69 7.41 -4.38
C GLU A 105 -13.94 5.91 -4.45
N ARG A 106 -15.23 5.55 -4.57
CA ARG A 106 -15.62 4.18 -4.82
C ARG A 106 -15.35 3.85 -6.28
N LEU A 107 -14.35 3.01 -6.52
CA LEU A 107 -14.10 2.50 -7.87
C LEU A 107 -15.30 1.70 -8.36
N ARG A 108 -15.71 1.99 -9.59
CA ARG A 108 -16.76 1.29 -10.31
C ARG A 108 -16.13 0.71 -11.56
N GLY A 109 -16.40 -0.56 -11.83
CA GLY A 109 -16.04 -1.21 -13.09
C GLY A 109 -17.28 -1.71 -13.79
N VAL A 110 -17.19 -1.86 -15.11
CA VAL A 110 -18.20 -2.59 -15.89
C VAL A 110 -17.60 -3.95 -16.25
N TRP A 111 -18.28 -5.03 -15.88
CA TRP A 111 -17.86 -6.36 -16.31
C TRP A 111 -18.28 -6.57 -17.76
N GLU A 112 -17.36 -6.41 -18.70
CA GLU A 112 -17.61 -6.79 -20.09
C GLU A 112 -17.52 -8.32 -20.22
N ALA A 113 -18.53 -8.92 -20.85
CA ALA A 113 -18.71 -10.37 -21.00
C ALA A 113 -17.51 -11.12 -21.63
N ALA A 114 -16.50 -10.41 -22.13
CA ALA A 114 -15.23 -10.96 -22.60
C ALA A 114 -14.19 -11.23 -21.49
N GLY A 115 -14.56 -11.11 -20.20
CA GLY A 115 -13.67 -11.40 -19.07
C GLY A 115 -12.55 -10.37 -18.88
N ARG A 116 -12.70 -9.16 -19.41
CA ARG A 116 -11.74 -8.06 -19.26
C ARG A 116 -12.36 -6.97 -18.40
N TRP A 117 -11.71 -6.65 -17.28
CA TRP A 117 -12.04 -5.49 -16.45
C TRP A 117 -11.53 -4.21 -17.10
N ARG A 118 -12.41 -3.21 -17.23
CA ARG A 118 -12.04 -1.81 -17.45
C ARG A 118 -12.45 -1.01 -16.22
N ILE A 119 -11.48 -0.28 -15.66
CA ILE A 119 -11.64 0.68 -14.57
C ILE A 119 -12.00 2.03 -15.17
#